data_AF-A0A8C3L3N6-F1
#
_entry.id   AF-A0A8C3L3N6-F1
#
_cell.length_a   1.000
_cell.length_b   1.000
_cell.length_c   1.000
_cell.angle_alpha   90.00
_cell.angle_beta   90.00
_cell.angle_gamma   90.00
#
_symmetry.space_group_name_H-M   'P 1'
#
loop_
_entity.id
_entity.type
_entity.pdbx_description
1 polymer ?
#
loop_
_entity_poly.entity_id
_entity_poly.type
_entity_poly.pdbx_seq_one_letter_code
_entity_poly.pdbx_strand_id
1 'polypeptide(L)'
;ISVTISTSTFFDGLLVTGLYTSTSVQASQSVGGSSAFGFGIMSDHQFGNQFMCSVVASHVSHLPTTNLSFVWIAPPAGTGCVNFMATATHRGQVIFKDALAQQLCEQGAPTEAPLHPHLAEMHSDSIILRDDFDSYHQQELNPSMWSECSNCEIGEQCGVIMHGRAITFCEPYGPRELVSALQV
;
A
#
# COMPACT_ATOMS: atom_id res chain seq x y z
N ILE A 1 16.39 14.10 5.45
CA ILE A 1 15.48 13.71 6.55
C ILE A 1 15.97 12.38 7.10
N SER A 2 16.12 12.24 8.42
CA SER A 2 16.46 10.95 9.03
C SER A 2 15.18 10.14 9.17
N VAL A 3 15.09 9.01 8.48
CA VAL A 3 13.94 8.10 8.54
C VAL A 3 14.35 6.86 9.32
N THR A 4 13.54 6.50 10.30
CA THR A 4 13.74 5.29 11.11
C THR A 4 12.52 4.38 10.94
N ILE A 5 12.76 3.15 10.52
CA ILE A 5 11.75 2.10 10.43
C ILE A 5 11.99 1.14 11.59
N SER A 6 10.91 0.79 12.29
CA SER A 6 10.94 -0.19 13.38
C SER A 6 9.85 -1.24 13.18
N THR A 7 10.18 -2.49 13.44
CA THR A 7 9.27 -3.64 13.32
C THR A 7 9.16 -4.36 14.66
N SER A 8 8.01 -5.02 14.90
CA SER A 8 7.79 -5.86 16.08
C SER A 8 8.52 -7.21 16.01
N THR A 9 8.96 -7.60 14.81
CA THR A 9 9.69 -8.84 14.53
C THR A 9 11.09 -8.54 13.98
N PHE A 10 12.02 -9.50 14.13
CA PHE A 10 13.36 -9.37 13.58
C PHE A 10 13.34 -9.59 12.05
N PHE A 11 14.06 -8.76 11.32
CA PHE A 11 14.31 -8.92 9.88
C PHE A 11 15.81 -8.97 9.59
N ASP A 12 16.19 -9.70 8.55
CA ASP A 12 17.57 -9.72 8.02
C ASP A 12 17.68 -8.96 6.69
N GLY A 13 16.56 -8.72 6.02
CA GLY A 13 16.46 -7.85 4.85
C GLY A 13 15.32 -6.86 4.98
N LEU A 14 15.56 -5.61 4.57
CA LEU A 14 14.54 -4.57 4.45
C LEU A 14 14.79 -3.77 3.18
N LEU A 15 13.79 -3.70 2.31
CA LEU A 15 13.77 -2.89 1.09
C LEU A 15 12.67 -1.84 1.23
N VAL A 16 13.02 -0.57 1.04
CA VAL A 16 12.09 0.56 1.04
C VAL A 16 12.10 1.19 -0.34
N THR A 17 10.93 1.28 -0.95
CA THR A 17 10.72 1.85 -2.28
C THR A 17 9.83 3.09 -2.14
N GLY A 18 10.28 4.21 -2.68
CA GLY A 18 9.49 5.42 -2.84
C GLY A 18 8.75 5.37 -4.17
N LEU A 19 7.43 5.50 -4.12
CA LEU A 19 6.56 5.59 -5.28
C LEU A 19 5.97 6.98 -5.36
N TYR A 20 6.16 7.62 -6.51
CA TYR A 20 5.56 8.92 -6.80
C TYR A 20 5.08 8.96 -8.24
N THR A 21 4.03 9.73 -8.49
CA THR A 21 3.54 10.00 -9.84
C THR A 21 4.50 10.92 -10.56
N SER A 22 5.05 10.50 -11.70
CA SER A 22 5.72 11.43 -12.59
C SER A 22 4.64 12.30 -13.21
N THR A 23 4.51 13.54 -12.76
CA THR A 23 3.87 14.58 -13.55
C THR A 23 4.80 14.83 -14.74
N SER A 24 4.65 14.05 -15.81
CA SER A 24 5.15 14.50 -17.10
C SER A 24 4.52 15.87 -17.30
N VAL A 25 5.35 16.89 -17.31
CA VAL A 25 4.95 18.28 -17.51
C VAL A 25 4.24 18.36 -18.86
N GLN A 26 2.93 18.11 -18.90
CA GLN A 26 2.06 18.68 -19.90
C GLN A 26 1.91 20.15 -19.51
N ALA A 27 3.02 20.88 -19.68
CA ALA A 27 2.90 22.24 -20.15
C ALA A 27 2.25 22.10 -21.52
N SER A 28 0.92 22.23 -21.54
CA SER A 28 0.19 22.59 -22.75
C SER A 28 0.70 23.95 -23.20
N GLN A 29 1.90 23.96 -23.78
CA GLN A 29 2.32 25.04 -24.65
C GLN A 29 1.44 24.94 -25.89
N SER A 30 0.28 25.58 -25.83
CA SER A 30 -0.49 25.97 -27.00
C SER A 30 0.37 26.95 -27.80
N VAL A 31 1.24 26.42 -28.65
CA VAL A 31 1.90 27.20 -29.70
C VAL A 31 1.46 26.60 -31.02
N GLY A 32 0.59 27.33 -31.70
CA GLY A 32 0.07 26.97 -33.01
C GLY A 32 1.18 26.82 -34.05
N GLY A 33 1.00 25.90 -34.99
CA GLY A 33 1.93 25.68 -36.09
C GLY A 33 1.56 24.45 -36.93
N SER A 34 0.68 24.67 -37.90
CA SER A 34 0.49 24.00 -39.18
C SER A 34 1.21 22.66 -39.49
N SER A 35 0.39 21.66 -39.83
CA SER A 35 0.59 20.58 -40.83
C SER A 35 1.97 19.89 -40.94
N ALA A 36 2.03 18.59 -40.65
CA ALA A 36 2.04 17.53 -41.68
C ALA A 36 2.55 16.16 -41.19
N PHE A 37 2.00 15.10 -41.81
CA PHE A 37 2.46 13.71 -41.94
C PHE A 37 2.36 12.72 -40.76
N GLY A 38 1.51 11.69 -40.95
CA GLY A 38 1.99 10.30 -40.96
C GLY A 38 1.62 9.38 -39.79
N PHE A 39 0.62 8.52 -40.03
CA PHE A 39 0.43 7.15 -39.48
C PHE A 39 0.21 6.94 -37.96
N GLY A 40 -0.93 6.29 -37.64
CA GLY A 40 -1.07 5.41 -36.47
C GLY A 40 -2.29 5.70 -35.61
N ILE A 41 -3.36 4.92 -35.81
CA ILE A 41 -4.48 4.82 -34.87
C ILE A 41 -3.96 4.09 -33.63
N MET A 42 -3.89 4.75 -32.47
CA MET A 42 -3.74 4.09 -31.18
C MET A 42 -4.75 4.70 -30.20
N SER A 43 -5.84 3.95 -30.00
CA SER A 43 -6.65 3.83 -28.78
C SER A 43 -6.61 4.98 -27.76
N ASP A 44 -7.75 5.66 -27.67
CA ASP A 44 -8.18 6.60 -26.61
C ASP A 44 -8.43 5.88 -25.26
N HIS A 45 -7.49 5.06 -24.80
CA HIS A 45 -7.42 4.63 -23.40
C HIS A 45 -6.18 5.23 -22.77
N GLN A 46 -6.34 6.44 -22.24
CA GLN A 46 -5.38 7.11 -21.38
C GLN A 46 -5.40 6.42 -19.99
N PHE A 47 -4.93 5.18 -19.95
CA PHE A 47 -4.79 4.40 -18.72
C PHE A 47 -3.32 4.42 -18.30
N GLY A 48 -3.07 5.00 -17.13
CA GLY A 48 -1.83 4.79 -16.40
C GLY A 48 -1.18 6.09 -16.00
N ASN A 49 -1.46 6.53 -14.77
CA ASN A 49 -0.51 7.38 -14.05
C ASN A 49 0.86 6.66 -14.11
N GLN A 50 1.87 7.29 -14.72
CA GLN A 50 3.21 6.71 -14.78
C GLN A 50 3.86 6.88 -13.41
N PHE A 51 3.76 5.84 -12.57
CA PHE A 51 4.44 5.81 -11.28
C PHE A 51 5.94 5.56 -11.49
N MET A 52 6.77 6.42 -10.93
CA MET A 52 8.21 6.19 -10.84
C MET A 52 8.52 5.51 -9.50
N CYS A 53 9.14 4.34 -9.58
CA CYS A 53 9.63 3.59 -8.43
C CYS A 53 11.11 3.92 -8.22
N SER A 54 11.47 4.43 -7.05
CA SER A 54 12.88 4.64 -6.67
C SER A 54 13.19 3.88 -5.40
N VAL A 55 14.28 3.12 -5.39
CA VAL A 55 14.75 2.46 -4.17
C VAL A 55 15.30 3.52 -3.23
N VAL A 56 14.63 3.67 -2.08
CA VAL A 56 14.95 4.67 -1.06
C VAL A 56 15.95 4.11 -0.06
N ALA A 57 15.78 2.86 0.33
CA ALA A 57 16.73 2.15 1.18
C ALA A 57 16.71 0.66 0.86
N SER A 58 17.87 0.03 0.89
CA SER A 58 18.00 -1.42 0.80
C SER A 58 19.03 -1.85 1.82
N HIS A 59 18.62 -2.70 2.74
CA HIS A 59 19.48 -3.23 3.79
C HIS A 59 19.35 -4.75 3.81
N VAL A 60 20.48 -5.42 3.76
CA VAL A 60 20.58 -6.87 3.96
C VAL A 60 21.73 -7.09 4.92
N SER A 61 21.45 -7.74 6.04
CA SER A 61 22.42 -8.00 7.10
C SER A 61 22.34 -9.46 7.52
N HIS A 62 23.48 -10.03 7.88
CA HIS A 62 23.53 -11.38 8.48
C HIS A 62 23.04 -11.39 9.93
N LEU A 63 23.05 -10.23 10.60
CA LEU A 63 22.54 -10.07 11.95
C LEU A 63 21.10 -9.53 11.89
N PRO A 64 20.11 -10.27 12.43
CA PRO A 64 18.73 -9.80 12.44
C PRO A 64 18.58 -8.56 13.31
N THR A 65 17.92 -7.53 12.78
CA THR A 65 17.63 -6.29 13.50
C THR A 65 16.13 -6.02 13.52
N THR A 66 15.69 -5.12 14.40
CA THR A 66 14.31 -4.67 14.50
C THR A 66 14.14 -3.21 14.08
N ASN A 67 15.25 -2.51 13.85
CA ASN A 67 15.26 -1.13 13.41
C ASN A 67 16.27 -0.90 12.28
N LEU A 68 15.94 0.04 11.41
CA LEU A 68 16.84 0.56 10.38
C LEU A 68 16.65 2.06 10.28
N SER A 69 17.75 2.81 10.27
CA SER A 69 17.73 4.25 10.01
C SER A 69 18.52 4.57 8.75
N PHE A 70 18.00 5.47 7.93
CA PHE A 70 18.63 5.93 6.70
C PHE A 70 18.31 7.40 6.43
N VAL A 71 19.11 8.04 5.58
CA VAL A 71 18.88 9.42 5.16
C VAL A 71 18.07 9.43 3.88
N TRP A 72 16.90 10.06 3.91
CA TRP A 72 16.07 10.30 2.74
C TRP A 72 16.20 11.74 2.25
N ILE A 73 16.28 11.91 0.93
CA ILE A 73 16.28 13.21 0.25
C ILE A 73 14.99 13.27 -0.56
N ALA A 74 14.16 14.26 -0.27
CA ALA A 74 12.91 14.46 -0.99
C ALA A 74 13.19 14.79 -2.47
N PRO A 75 12.37 14.28 -3.41
CA PRO A 75 12.40 14.71 -4.81
C PRO A 75 12.17 16.23 -4.98
N PRO A 76 12.46 16.79 -6.17
CA PRO A 76 12.19 18.20 -6.47
C PRO A 76 10.72 18.59 -6.25
N ALA A 77 10.47 19.86 -5.94
CA ALA A 77 9.12 20.40 -5.78
C ALA A 77 8.27 20.22 -7.06
N GLY A 78 6.98 19.94 -6.90
CA GLY A 78 6.05 19.55 -7.97
C GLY A 78 5.97 18.04 -8.22
N THR A 79 6.66 17.22 -7.43
CA THR A 79 6.58 15.74 -7.52
C THR A 79 5.27 15.20 -6.91
N GLY A 80 4.67 15.95 -5.98
CA GLY A 80 3.45 15.54 -5.30
C GLY A 80 3.74 14.58 -4.13
N CYS A 81 2.83 13.65 -3.86
CA CYS A 81 2.96 12.73 -2.74
C CYS A 81 3.87 11.54 -3.06
N VAL A 82 4.76 11.20 -2.12
CA VAL A 82 5.64 10.04 -2.15
C VAL A 82 5.11 8.98 -1.17
N ASN A 83 4.80 7.80 -1.69
CA ASN A 83 4.40 6.62 -0.91
C ASN A 83 5.63 5.74 -0.63
N PHE A 84 5.93 5.49 0.64
CA PHE A 84 7.01 4.60 1.05
C PHE A 84 6.46 3.20 1.23
N MET A 85 6.80 2.30 0.33
CA MET A 85 6.50 0.87 0.46
C MET A 85 7.70 0.14 1.05
N ALA A 86 7.47 -0.66 2.08
CA ALA A 86 8.50 -1.46 2.71
C ALA A 86 8.25 -2.95 2.47
N THR A 87 9.32 -3.70 2.26
CA THR A 87 9.35 -5.15 2.19
C THR A 87 10.40 -5.64 3.16
N ALA A 88 10.01 -6.51 4.11
CA ALA A 88 10.93 -7.11 5.05
C ALA A 88 11.03 -8.62 4.83
N THR A 89 12.24 -9.14 4.99
CA THR A 89 12.54 -10.57 4.94
C THR A 89 13.23 -11.01 6.21
N HIS A 90 13.02 -12.28 6.58
CA HIS A 90 13.77 -12.95 7.63
C HIS A 90 14.13 -14.37 7.17
N ARG A 91 15.43 -14.68 7.14
CA ARG A 91 15.99 -15.97 6.70
C ARG A 91 15.49 -16.41 5.33
N GLY A 92 15.32 -15.45 4.42
CA GLY A 92 14.80 -15.68 3.06
C GLY A 92 13.27 -15.83 2.96
N GLN A 93 12.53 -15.76 4.06
CA GLN A 93 11.06 -15.67 4.05
C GLN A 93 10.63 -14.21 4.07
N VAL A 94 9.62 -13.88 3.27
CA VAL A 94 9.04 -12.53 3.26
C VAL A 94 8.09 -12.41 4.45
N ILE A 95 8.36 -11.46 5.35
CA ILE A 95 7.50 -11.15 6.51
C ILE A 95 6.33 -10.28 6.04
N PHE A 96 6.65 -9.25 5.25
CA PHE A 96 5.67 -8.41 4.58
C PHE A 96 6.27 -7.88 3.28
N LYS A 97 5.41 -7.61 2.30
CA LYS A 97 5.80 -7.14 0.97
C LYS A 97 4.96 -5.92 0.59
N ASP A 98 5.63 -4.92 0.04
CA ASP A 98 5.01 -3.72 -0.53
C ASP A 98 4.02 -3.04 0.45
N ALA A 99 4.30 -3.13 1.76
CA ALA A 99 3.45 -2.55 2.80
C ALA A 99 3.65 -1.04 2.84
N LEU A 100 2.57 -0.25 2.75
CA LEU A 100 2.62 1.20 2.82
C LEU A 100 3.01 1.63 4.24
N ALA A 101 4.25 2.10 4.40
CA ALA A 101 4.77 2.54 5.69
C ALA A 101 4.37 3.99 6.00
N GLN A 102 4.42 4.87 5.00
CA GLN A 102 4.11 6.29 5.14
C GLN A 102 3.82 6.92 3.77
N GLN A 103 3.00 7.96 3.74
CA GLN A 103 2.90 8.89 2.61
C GLN A 103 3.37 10.27 3.05
N LEU A 104 4.21 10.92 2.24
CA LEU A 104 4.65 12.30 2.45
C LEU A 104 4.28 13.15 1.25
N CYS A 105 3.54 14.22 1.48
CA CYS A 105 3.09 15.16 0.45
C CYS A 105 3.75 16.53 0.62
N GLU A 106 3.75 17.32 -0.45
CA GLU A 106 4.17 18.72 -0.40
C GLU A 106 3.18 19.57 0.40
N GLN A 107 3.68 20.59 1.09
CA GLN A 107 2.88 21.45 1.95
C GLN A 107 1.88 22.26 1.11
N GLY A 108 0.58 22.03 1.32
CA GLY A 108 -0.50 22.66 0.56
C GLY A 108 -1.07 21.82 -0.58
N ALA A 109 -0.58 20.58 -0.77
CA ALA A 109 -1.32 19.60 -1.55
C ALA A 109 -2.68 19.32 -0.87
N PRO A 110 -3.79 19.19 -1.61
CA PRO A 110 -5.02 18.69 -1.03
C PRO A 110 -4.68 17.32 -0.45
N THR A 111 -4.70 17.19 0.88
CA THR A 111 -4.95 15.90 1.53
C THR A 111 -6.42 15.57 1.27
N GLU A 112 -6.78 15.41 0.00
CA GLU A 112 -7.89 14.56 -0.34
C GLU A 112 -7.39 13.19 0.11
N ALA A 113 -7.92 12.71 1.24
CA ALA A 113 -7.71 11.34 1.66
C ALA A 113 -7.91 10.51 0.40
N PRO A 114 -6.90 9.74 -0.06
CA PRO A 114 -6.98 9.08 -1.36
C PRO A 114 -8.33 8.41 -1.41
N LEU A 115 -9.14 8.71 -2.44
CA LEU A 115 -10.45 8.10 -2.66
C LEU A 115 -10.24 6.61 -2.50
N HIS A 116 -10.62 6.08 -1.33
CA HIS A 116 -10.26 4.73 -0.96
C HIS A 116 -11.13 3.83 -1.81
N PRO A 117 -10.55 3.12 -2.79
CA PRO A 117 -11.33 2.17 -3.55
C PRO A 117 -11.81 1.10 -2.59
N HIS A 118 -13.05 0.65 -2.73
CA HIS A 118 -13.58 -0.48 -1.98
C HIS A 118 -12.68 -1.70 -2.25
N LEU A 119 -11.88 -2.11 -1.27
CA LEU A 119 -10.89 -3.18 -1.46
C LEU A 119 -11.45 -4.57 -1.14
N ALA A 120 -12.63 -4.63 -0.51
CA ALA A 120 -13.32 -5.88 -0.24
C ALA A 120 -13.90 -6.45 -1.55
N GLU A 121 -13.18 -7.41 -2.12
CA GLU A 121 -13.57 -8.10 -3.36
C GLU A 121 -13.49 -9.61 -3.18
N MET A 122 -14.50 -10.31 -3.67
CA MET A 122 -14.53 -11.77 -3.74
C MET A 122 -14.85 -12.15 -5.18
N HIS A 123 -14.04 -13.05 -5.74
CA HIS A 123 -14.28 -13.60 -7.08
C HIS A 123 -14.28 -12.56 -8.23
N SER A 124 -13.28 -11.66 -8.27
CA SER A 124 -13.05 -10.74 -9.39
C SER A 124 -12.01 -11.31 -10.40
N ASP A 125 -11.86 -10.67 -11.56
CA ASP A 125 -11.03 -11.15 -12.69
C ASP A 125 -9.58 -11.52 -12.31
N SER A 126 -9.04 -10.96 -11.21
CA SER A 126 -7.68 -11.23 -10.73
C SER A 126 -7.58 -11.54 -9.24
N ILE A 127 -8.68 -11.52 -8.49
CA ILE A 127 -8.69 -11.62 -7.02
C ILE A 127 -9.70 -12.66 -6.58
N ILE A 128 -9.23 -13.70 -5.89
CA ILE A 128 -10.08 -14.74 -5.32
C ILE A 128 -10.77 -14.22 -4.05
N LEU A 129 -10.00 -13.61 -3.15
CA LEU A 129 -10.47 -13.02 -1.91
C LEU A 129 -9.55 -11.86 -1.51
N ARG A 130 -10.13 -10.70 -1.24
CA ARG A 130 -9.46 -9.55 -0.62
C ARG A 130 -10.45 -8.88 0.32
N ASP A 131 -10.01 -8.59 1.53
CA ASP A 131 -10.78 -7.84 2.50
C ASP A 131 -9.84 -6.92 3.29
N ASP A 132 -10.25 -5.69 3.49
CA ASP A 132 -9.55 -4.68 4.29
C ASP A 132 -10.20 -4.46 5.66
N PHE A 133 -11.31 -5.15 5.96
CA PHE A 133 -12.11 -5.04 7.20
C PHE A 133 -12.69 -3.63 7.48
N ASP A 134 -12.56 -2.71 6.54
CA ASP A 134 -13.03 -1.33 6.61
C ASP A 134 -14.16 -1.07 5.62
N SER A 135 -14.08 -1.73 4.46
CA SER A 135 -14.97 -1.54 3.33
C SER A 135 -16.40 -2.04 3.56
N TYR A 136 -16.64 -2.93 4.54
CA TYR A 136 -17.98 -3.45 4.83
C TYR A 136 -18.81 -2.46 5.66
N HIS A 137 -19.94 -2.02 5.10
CA HIS A 137 -20.76 -0.93 5.64
C HIS A 137 -21.31 -1.16 7.05
N GLN A 138 -21.48 -2.41 7.48
CA GLN A 138 -22.06 -2.71 8.79
C GLN A 138 -21.03 -2.76 9.92
N GLN A 139 -19.74 -2.48 9.64
CA GLN A 139 -18.66 -2.55 10.63
C GLN A 139 -18.51 -3.94 11.29
N GLU A 140 -19.08 -4.97 10.67
CA GLU A 140 -19.06 -6.37 11.07
C GLU A 140 -18.28 -7.19 10.04
N LEU A 141 -18.06 -8.47 10.35
CA LEU A 141 -17.44 -9.42 9.44
C LEU A 141 -18.38 -9.66 8.27
N ASN A 142 -17.89 -9.49 7.04
CA ASN A 142 -18.69 -9.72 5.86
C ASN A 142 -19.05 -11.22 5.78
N PRO A 143 -20.33 -11.62 5.93
CA PRO A 143 -20.72 -13.03 5.98
C PRO A 143 -20.57 -13.72 4.62
N SER A 144 -20.43 -12.98 3.52
CA SER A 144 -20.14 -13.56 2.20
C SER A 144 -18.67 -13.95 2.05
N MET A 145 -17.77 -13.35 2.84
CA MET A 145 -16.32 -13.57 2.77
C MET A 145 -15.81 -14.43 3.93
N TRP A 146 -16.47 -14.38 5.09
CA TRP A 146 -16.06 -15.04 6.31
C TRP A 146 -17.23 -15.78 6.94
N SER A 147 -17.02 -17.07 7.25
CA SER A 147 -18.07 -17.94 7.78
C SER A 147 -18.11 -17.97 9.30
N GLU A 148 -16.96 -17.88 9.94
CA GLU A 148 -16.85 -18.02 11.39
C GLU A 148 -15.69 -17.20 11.94
N CYS A 149 -15.91 -16.61 13.11
CA CYS A 149 -14.87 -15.92 13.85
C CYS A 149 -14.98 -16.23 15.35
N SER A 150 -14.02 -16.97 15.88
CA SER A 150 -13.93 -17.38 17.27
C SER A 150 -12.98 -16.47 18.04
N ASN A 151 -13.48 -15.83 19.10
CA ASN A 151 -12.75 -14.91 19.99
C ASN A 151 -12.01 -13.77 19.27
N CYS A 152 -12.67 -13.18 18.27
CA CYS A 152 -12.11 -12.10 17.48
C CYS A 152 -12.93 -10.82 17.63
N GLU A 153 -12.27 -9.69 17.40
CA GLU A 153 -12.88 -8.37 17.38
C GLU A 153 -12.40 -7.63 16.13
N ILE A 154 -13.31 -6.90 15.47
CA ILE A 154 -12.97 -6.00 14.36
C ILE A 154 -12.87 -4.60 14.91
N GLY A 155 -11.70 -3.98 14.78
CA GLY A 155 -11.51 -2.63 15.27
C GLY A 155 -10.06 -2.21 15.29
N GLU A 156 -9.76 -1.23 16.14
CA GLU A 156 -8.43 -0.62 16.30
C GLU A 156 -7.81 -0.95 17.66
N GLN A 157 -8.28 -2.00 18.34
CA GLN A 157 -7.79 -2.42 19.67
C GLN A 157 -6.29 -2.72 19.73
N CYS A 158 -5.67 -3.09 18.60
CA CYS A 158 -4.22 -3.26 18.48
C CYS A 158 -3.53 -2.07 17.75
N GLY A 159 -4.23 -0.96 17.55
CA GLY A 159 -3.83 0.13 16.69
C GLY A 159 -3.96 -0.21 15.20
N VAL A 160 -3.38 0.64 14.35
CA VAL A 160 -3.39 0.47 12.90
C VAL A 160 -2.38 -0.61 12.49
N ILE A 161 -2.86 -1.73 11.93
CA ILE A 161 -2.00 -2.83 11.47
C ILE A 161 -1.53 -2.61 10.03
N MET A 162 -2.48 -2.41 9.11
CA MET A 162 -2.21 -2.04 7.72
C MET A 162 -2.77 -0.65 7.46
N HIS A 163 -4.07 -0.51 7.68
CA HIS A 163 -4.83 0.73 7.62
C HIS A 163 -6.18 0.49 8.32
N GLY A 164 -6.74 1.52 8.96
CA GLY A 164 -8.01 1.46 9.68
C GLY A 164 -8.18 0.22 10.57
N ARG A 165 -9.32 -0.47 10.47
CA ARG A 165 -9.67 -1.58 11.35
C ARG A 165 -9.02 -2.88 10.91
N ALA A 166 -8.81 -3.75 11.89
CA ALA A 166 -8.32 -5.09 11.67
C ALA A 166 -9.08 -6.09 12.55
N ILE A 167 -9.06 -7.36 12.15
CA ILE A 167 -9.44 -8.45 13.04
C ILE A 167 -8.31 -8.73 14.01
N THR A 168 -8.62 -8.73 15.29
CA THR A 168 -7.67 -9.05 16.35
C THR A 168 -8.24 -10.08 17.31
N PHE A 169 -7.36 -10.84 17.95
CA PHE A 169 -7.73 -11.82 18.95
C PHE A 169 -7.12 -11.41 20.30
N CYS A 170 -7.89 -10.73 21.13
CA CYS A 170 -7.43 -10.20 22.42
C CYS A 170 -7.70 -11.15 23.60
N GLU A 171 -8.65 -12.07 23.46
CA GLU A 171 -9.04 -12.99 24.54
C GLU A 171 -7.91 -13.96 24.92
N PRO A 172 -7.57 -14.10 26.22
CA PRO A 172 -6.45 -14.92 26.69
C PRO A 172 -6.72 -16.42 26.62
N TYR A 173 -7.98 -16.84 26.57
CA TYR A 173 -8.39 -18.24 26.54
C TYR A 173 -9.40 -18.51 25.43
N GLY A 174 -9.46 -19.75 24.97
CA GLY A 174 -10.39 -20.20 23.92
C GLY A 174 -9.80 -20.19 22.50
N PRO A 175 -10.54 -20.73 21.51
CA PRO A 175 -10.09 -20.83 20.13
C PRO A 175 -10.01 -19.45 19.47
N ARG A 176 -8.93 -19.20 18.73
CA ARG A 176 -8.70 -17.99 17.95
C ARG A 176 -8.72 -18.37 16.47
N GLU A 177 -9.88 -18.25 15.86
CA GLU A 177 -10.12 -18.76 14.52
C GLU A 177 -10.87 -17.72 13.69
N LEU A 178 -10.46 -17.56 12.44
CA LEU A 178 -11.18 -16.81 11.42
C LEU A 178 -11.21 -17.69 10.17
N VAL A 179 -12.41 -18.03 9.73
CA VAL A 179 -12.62 -18.96 8.61
C VAL A 179 -13.23 -18.20 7.45
N SER A 180 -12.62 -18.30 6.27
CA SER A 180 -13.20 -17.73 5.05
C SER A 180 -14.41 -18.55 4.60
N ALA A 181 -15.44 -17.87 4.12
CA ALA A 181 -16.59 -18.51 3.51
C ALA A 181 -16.15 -19.07 2.14
N LEU A 182 -16.02 -20.39 2.05
CA LEU A 182 -15.73 -21.05 0.78
C LEU A 182 -17.03 -21.14 -0.04
N GLN A 183 -17.25 -20.18 -0.94
CA GLN A 183 -18.35 -20.26 -1.89
C GLN A 183 -17.83 -20.93 -3.17
N VAL A 184 -18.18 -22.20 -3.36
CA VAL A 184 -17.94 -23.01 -4.57
C VAL A 184 -19.00 -22.68 -5.61
#